data_AF-G9KPL6-F1
#
_entry.id   AF-G9KPL6-F1
#
_cell.length_a   1.000
_cell.length_b   1.000
_cell.length_c   1.000
_cell.angle_alpha   90.00
_cell.angle_beta   90.00
_cell.angle_gamma   90.00
#
_symmetry.space_group_name_H-M   'P 1'
#
loop_
_entity.id
_entity.type
_entity.pdbx_description
1 polymer ?
#
loop_
_entity_poly.entity_id
_entity_poly.type
_entity_poly.pdbx_seq_one_letter_code
_entity_poly.pdbx_strand_id
1 'polypeptide(L)'
;CHYNETVILTPTMDSRLYMLSFLPFLVLLVLIRNLRVLTIFSMLANISMLVSLIIITQYIVQEIPDPSQLPLVASWKTYPLFFGTAIFSFESIGVVLPLENKMKDARRFPAILSLGMSIVTSLYIGIGSLGYLRFGDDIKASVTLNLPNCWLYQSVKLLYIIGILCTYALQFYVPAEIIIPFATSQVAKRWALPLDFSIRVAMVCLTGTLAILIPRLDLVISLVGSVSSSALALIIPPLLEITTYYSEGMSPLTIAKDALISILGLMGFVVGTYQALNELILSGQPLPFSNSTIFI
;
A
#
# COMPACT_ATOMS: atom_id res chain seq x y z
N CYS A 1 -15.53 20.22 -17.24
CA CYS A 1 -14.29 20.99 -17.07
C CYS A 1 -13.90 21.54 -18.42
N HIS A 2 -13.88 22.86 -18.62
CA HIS A 2 -13.14 23.41 -19.75
C HIS A 2 -11.64 23.34 -19.42
N TYR A 3 -10.84 22.86 -20.37
CA TYR A 3 -9.39 22.77 -20.28
C TYR A 3 -8.85 24.21 -20.19
N ASN A 4 -8.67 24.75 -18.99
CA ASN A 4 -7.91 25.99 -18.84
C ASN A 4 -6.44 25.62 -19.06
N GLU A 5 -5.94 25.91 -20.24
CA GLU A 5 -4.53 25.78 -20.66
C GLU A 5 -3.57 26.72 -19.90
N THR A 6 -3.96 27.26 -18.75
CA THR A 6 -3.15 28.16 -17.93
C THR A 6 -2.46 27.45 -16.77
N VAL A 7 -2.22 26.13 -16.88
CA VAL A 7 -1.23 25.47 -16.02
C VAL A 7 0.14 25.79 -16.58
N ILE A 8 0.71 26.90 -16.10
CA ILE A 8 2.11 27.26 -16.29
C ILE A 8 2.93 26.01 -15.95
N LEU A 9 3.60 25.45 -16.96
CA LEU A 9 4.59 24.39 -16.81
C LEU A 9 5.75 25.00 -16.02
N THR A 10 5.62 25.05 -14.69
CA THR A 10 6.72 25.43 -13.81
C THR A 10 7.87 24.46 -14.12
N PRO A 11 9.13 24.95 -14.21
CA PRO A 11 10.26 24.08 -14.46
C PRO A 11 10.23 22.99 -13.40
N THR A 12 9.97 21.76 -13.83
CA THR A 12 9.74 20.63 -12.94
C THR A 12 11.02 20.40 -12.17
N MET A 13 11.07 20.82 -10.91
CA MET A 13 12.07 20.31 -9.98
C MET A 13 12.02 18.78 -10.09
N ASP A 14 13.19 18.14 -10.16
CA ASP A 14 13.28 16.69 -10.19
C ASP A 14 12.36 16.12 -9.10
N SER A 15 11.50 15.17 -9.46
CA SER A 15 10.56 14.51 -8.54
C SER A 15 11.21 14.08 -7.21
N ARG A 16 12.51 13.76 -7.26
CA ARG A 16 13.38 13.44 -6.13
C ARG A 16 13.53 14.59 -5.13
N LEU A 17 13.64 15.84 -5.59
CA LEU A 17 13.73 17.03 -4.74
C LEU A 17 12.41 17.29 -4.02
N TYR A 18 11.27 17.05 -4.67
CA TYR A 18 9.97 17.11 -4.01
C TYR A 18 9.87 16.06 -2.89
N MET A 19 10.25 14.80 -3.18
CA MET A 19 10.27 13.74 -2.16
C MET A 19 11.16 14.08 -0.96
N LEU A 20 12.34 14.65 -1.21
CA LEU A 20 13.26 15.08 -0.16
C LEU A 20 12.67 16.23 0.70
N SER A 21 11.94 17.15 0.07
CA SER A 21 11.32 18.30 0.74
C SER A 21 10.19 17.91 1.69
N PHE A 22 9.48 16.80 1.41
CA PHE A 22 8.43 16.27 2.29
C PHE A 22 8.98 15.46 3.47
N LEU A 23 10.20 14.94 3.37
CA LEU A 23 10.84 14.12 4.40
C LEU A 23 10.91 14.78 5.79
N PRO A 24 11.32 16.06 5.96
CA PRO A 24 11.31 16.71 7.28
C PRO A 24 9.89 16.84 7.87
N PHE A 25 8.88 17.04 7.02
CA PHE A 25 7.48 17.08 7.47
C PHE A 25 7.01 15.71 7.98
N LEU A 26 7.37 14.63 7.28
CA LEU A 26 7.07 13.25 7.72
C LEU A 26 7.76 12.93 9.05
N VAL A 27 9.02 13.34 9.22
CA VAL A 27 9.74 13.19 10.50
C VAL A 27 8.99 13.92 11.62
N LEU A 28 8.61 15.18 11.41
CA LEU A 28 7.86 15.95 12.40
C LEU A 28 6.55 15.27 12.79
N LEU A 29 5.84 14.70 11.81
CA LEU A 29 4.57 14.02 12.03
C LEU A 29 4.73 12.74 12.86
N VAL A 30 5.77 11.95 12.59
CA VAL A 30 6.09 10.71 13.30
C VAL A 30 6.58 10.95 14.74
N LEU A 31 7.08 12.15 15.04
CA LEU A 31 7.47 12.55 16.38
C LEU A 31 6.28 12.85 17.30
N ILE A 32 5.07 12.98 16.75
CA ILE A 32 3.85 13.17 17.55
C ILE A 32 3.57 11.89 18.33
N ARG A 33 3.82 11.95 19.65
CA ARG A 33 3.59 10.82 20.58
C ARG A 33 2.14 10.66 21.01
N ASN A 34 1.31 11.68 20.84
CA ASN A 34 -0.08 11.65 21.32
C ASN A 34 -1.02 11.00 20.30
N LEU A 35 -1.12 9.68 20.36
CA LEU A 35 -1.99 8.89 19.48
C LEU A 35 -3.46 9.28 19.58
N ARG A 36 -3.95 9.68 20.76
CA ARG A 36 -5.37 10.01 20.92
C ARG A 36 -5.77 11.18 20.02
N VAL A 37 -4.91 12.19 19.92
CA VAL A 37 -5.10 13.33 19.02
C VAL A 37 -4.98 12.87 17.57
N LEU A 38 -3.96 12.07 17.27
CA LEU A 38 -3.72 11.57 15.91
C LEU A 38 -4.86 10.68 15.39
N THR A 39 -5.50 9.87 16.25
CA THR A 39 -6.67 9.06 15.89
C THR A 39 -7.86 9.92 15.48
N ILE A 40 -8.13 11.04 16.16
CA ILE A 40 -9.22 11.96 15.79
C ILE A 40 -8.94 12.60 14.43
N PHE A 41 -7.72 13.10 14.23
CA PHE A 41 -7.30 13.65 12.93
C PHE A 41 -7.36 12.61 11.82
N SER A 42 -6.93 11.38 12.09
CA SER A 42 -7.00 10.27 11.15
C SER A 42 -8.43 9.88 10.82
N MET A 43 -9.35 9.88 11.78
CA MET A 43 -10.76 9.62 11.52
C MET A 43 -11.34 10.66 10.55
N LEU A 44 -11.05 11.94 10.80
CA LEU A 44 -11.48 13.02 9.91
C LEU A 44 -10.84 12.89 8.52
N ALA A 45 -9.55 12.58 8.46
CA ALA A 45 -8.83 12.29 7.22
C ALA A 45 -9.43 11.13 6.43
N ASN A 46 -9.78 10.01 7.09
CA ASN A 46 -10.41 8.85 6.45
C ASN A 46 -11.80 9.18 5.90
N ILE A 47 -12.61 9.95 6.63
CA ILE A 47 -13.91 10.45 6.11
C ILE A 47 -13.66 11.31 4.87
N SER A 48 -12.65 12.18 4.92
CA SER A 48 -12.27 13.06 3.82
C SER A 48 -11.79 12.29 2.58
N MET A 49 -11.00 11.24 2.78
CA MET A 49 -10.56 10.32 1.73
C MET A 49 -11.74 9.53 1.15
N LEU A 50 -12.71 9.13 1.98
CA LEU A 50 -13.92 8.47 1.51
C LEU A 50 -14.77 9.41 0.63
N VAL A 51 -14.95 10.67 1.03
CA VAL A 51 -15.62 11.69 0.20
C VAL A 51 -14.87 11.91 -1.11
N SER A 52 -13.54 12.01 -1.05
CA SER A 52 -12.67 12.11 -2.22
C SER A 52 -12.87 10.93 -3.16
N LEU A 53 -12.93 9.72 -2.61
CA LEU A 53 -13.16 8.49 -3.35
C LEU A 53 -14.53 8.47 -4.03
N ILE A 54 -15.58 8.93 -3.34
CA ILE A 54 -16.93 9.07 -3.93
C ILE A 54 -16.89 10.01 -5.14
N ILE A 55 -16.24 11.17 -5.02
CA ILE A 55 -16.12 12.15 -6.12
C ILE A 55 -15.38 11.52 -7.31
N ILE A 56 -14.32 10.75 -7.05
CA ILE A 56 -13.56 10.05 -8.08
C ILE A 56 -14.44 9.00 -8.77
N THR A 57 -15.19 8.20 -8.00
CA THR A 57 -16.12 7.21 -8.56
C THR A 57 -17.20 7.88 -9.41
N GLN A 58 -17.74 9.03 -8.99
CA GLN A 58 -18.70 9.78 -9.81
C GLN A 58 -18.10 10.23 -11.14
N TYR A 59 -16.84 10.68 -11.15
CA TYR A 59 -16.13 11.02 -12.38
C TYR A 59 -15.92 9.80 -13.30
N ILE A 60 -15.55 8.65 -12.71
CA ILE A 60 -15.33 7.40 -13.45
C ILE A 60 -16.61 6.93 -14.16
N VAL A 61 -17.76 7.03 -13.48
CA VAL A 61 -19.05 6.52 -13.98
C VAL A 61 -19.65 7.39 -15.09
N GLN A 62 -19.28 8.68 -15.19
CA GLN A 62 -19.89 9.62 -16.15
C GLN A 62 -19.57 9.31 -17.62
N GLU A 63 -18.43 8.69 -17.91
CA GLU A 63 -17.96 8.48 -19.28
C GLU A 63 -17.37 7.06 -19.45
N ILE A 64 -18.10 6.02 -19.05
CA ILE A 64 -17.64 4.64 -19.26
C ILE A 64 -17.70 4.32 -20.76
N PRO A 65 -16.57 4.03 -21.44
CA PRO A 65 -16.54 3.61 -22.83
C PRO A 65 -17.14 2.20 -23.00
N ASP A 66 -17.45 1.82 -24.24
CA ASP A 66 -18.02 0.50 -24.52
C ASP A 66 -17.07 -0.64 -24.07
N PRO A 67 -17.50 -1.51 -23.14
CA PRO A 67 -16.62 -2.53 -22.55
C PRO A 67 -16.22 -3.64 -23.52
N SER A 68 -16.87 -3.72 -24.69
CA SER A 68 -16.54 -4.68 -25.75
C SER A 68 -15.18 -4.46 -26.39
N GLN A 69 -14.58 -3.27 -26.20
CA GLN A 69 -13.26 -2.93 -26.72
C GLN A 69 -12.11 -3.33 -25.78
N LEU A 70 -12.41 -3.72 -24.53
CA LEU A 70 -11.41 -4.10 -23.54
C LEU A 70 -11.01 -5.58 -23.67
N PRO A 71 -9.73 -5.92 -23.46
CA PRO A 71 -9.31 -7.32 -23.49
C PRO A 71 -9.99 -8.10 -22.36
N LEU A 72 -10.64 -9.22 -22.70
CA LEU A 72 -11.32 -10.09 -21.72
C LEU A 72 -10.34 -10.81 -20.77
N VAL A 73 -9.08 -10.99 -21.18
CA VAL A 73 -8.07 -11.73 -20.42
C VAL A 73 -6.76 -10.95 -20.42
N ALA A 74 -6.22 -10.72 -19.23
CA ALA A 74 -4.92 -10.10 -19.06
C ALA A 74 -3.77 -11.07 -19.39
N SER A 75 -2.59 -10.53 -19.70
CA SER A 75 -1.40 -11.35 -19.95
C SER A 75 -0.99 -12.16 -18.72
N TRP A 76 -0.55 -13.41 -18.91
CA TRP A 76 -0.05 -14.28 -17.84
C TRP A 76 1.05 -13.63 -16.96
N LYS A 77 1.80 -12.69 -17.53
CA LYS A 77 2.87 -11.96 -16.83
C LYS A 77 2.35 -10.99 -15.75
N THR A 78 1.10 -10.53 -15.82
CA THR A 78 0.55 -9.59 -14.84
C THR A 78 -0.12 -10.27 -13.65
N TYR A 79 -0.41 -11.58 -13.74
CA TYR A 79 -1.02 -12.34 -12.63
C TYR A 79 -0.15 -12.36 -11.37
N PRO A 80 1.17 -12.59 -11.42
CA PRO A 80 2.02 -12.48 -10.23
C PRO A 80 2.03 -11.09 -9.63
N LEU A 81 2.03 -10.05 -10.48
CA LEU A 81 1.98 -8.67 -9.99
C LEU A 81 0.67 -8.38 -9.27
N PHE A 82 -0.44 -8.81 -9.87
CA PHE A 82 -1.78 -8.71 -9.28
C PHE A 82 -1.88 -9.48 -7.98
N PHE A 83 -1.32 -10.70 -7.91
CA PHE A 83 -1.27 -11.48 -6.68
C PHE A 83 -0.60 -10.68 -5.56
N GLY A 84 0.59 -10.14 -5.79
CA GLY A 84 1.30 -9.31 -4.81
C GLY A 84 0.45 -8.11 -4.37
N THR A 85 -0.12 -7.37 -5.32
CA THR A 85 -0.97 -6.21 -5.03
C THR A 85 -2.25 -6.57 -4.25
N ALA A 86 -2.89 -7.68 -4.59
CA ALA A 86 -4.09 -8.17 -3.92
C ALA A 86 -3.79 -8.57 -2.47
N ILE A 87 -2.74 -9.37 -2.25
CA ILE A 87 -2.33 -9.78 -0.90
C ILE A 87 -1.91 -8.57 -0.07
N PHE A 88 -1.17 -7.61 -0.64
CA PHE A 88 -0.83 -6.36 0.03
C PHE A 88 -2.07 -5.55 0.43
N SER A 89 -3.10 -5.51 -0.43
CA SER A 89 -4.33 -4.74 -0.17
C SER A 89 -5.12 -5.26 1.03
N PHE A 90 -5.00 -6.56 1.35
CA PHE A 90 -5.63 -7.18 2.52
C PHE A 90 -4.70 -7.31 3.73
N GLU A 91 -3.47 -6.79 3.64
CA GLU A 91 -2.50 -6.85 4.72
C GLU A 91 -2.94 -5.95 5.89
N SER A 92 -3.37 -6.58 6.98
CA SER A 92 -3.71 -5.89 8.24
C SER A 92 -3.19 -6.62 9.48
N ILE A 93 -2.46 -7.71 9.31
CA ILE A 93 -2.05 -8.61 10.40
C ILE A 93 -1.24 -7.87 11.47
N GLY A 94 -0.37 -6.94 11.07
CA GLY A 94 0.42 -6.12 11.99
C GLY A 94 -0.40 -5.21 12.92
N VAL A 95 -1.61 -4.80 12.52
CA VAL A 95 -2.50 -3.94 13.34
C VAL A 95 -3.60 -4.73 14.06
N VAL A 96 -3.93 -5.95 13.61
CA VAL A 96 -5.02 -6.78 14.12
C VAL A 96 -4.82 -7.09 15.61
N LEU A 97 -3.65 -7.61 16.02
CA LEU A 97 -3.40 -7.99 17.40
C LEU A 97 -3.33 -6.80 18.38
N PRO A 98 -2.59 -5.70 18.07
CA PRO A 98 -2.62 -4.52 18.94
C PRO A 98 -4.01 -3.88 19.05
N LEU A 99 -4.80 -3.94 17.98
CA LEU A 99 -6.17 -3.43 17.97
C LEU A 99 -7.08 -4.28 18.85
N GLU A 100 -7.06 -5.60 18.71
CA GLU A 100 -7.82 -6.54 19.54
C GLU A 100 -7.49 -6.35 21.03
N ASN A 101 -6.20 -6.24 21.37
CA ASN A 101 -5.74 -6.00 22.75
C ASN A 101 -6.22 -4.67 23.34
N LYS A 102 -6.55 -3.67 22.51
CA LYS A 102 -7.06 -2.37 22.94
C LYS A 102 -8.59 -2.26 22.90
N MET A 103 -9.31 -3.30 22.48
CA MET A 103 -10.76 -3.30 22.48
C MET A 103 -11.32 -3.55 23.87
N LYS A 104 -12.39 -2.82 24.23
CA LYS A 104 -13.14 -3.03 25.48
C LYS A 104 -13.73 -4.45 25.56
N ASP A 105 -14.06 -5.05 24.42
CA ASP A 105 -14.63 -6.38 24.32
C ASP A 105 -14.07 -7.11 23.09
N ALA A 106 -13.01 -7.89 23.31
CA ALA A 106 -12.33 -8.66 22.26
C ALA A 106 -13.19 -9.79 21.67
N ARG A 107 -14.24 -10.25 22.36
CA ARG A 107 -15.09 -11.36 21.84
C ARG A 107 -15.84 -10.99 20.57
N ARG A 108 -16.09 -9.68 20.36
CA ARG A 108 -16.74 -9.15 19.15
C ARG A 108 -15.74 -8.85 18.03
N PHE A 109 -14.45 -9.01 18.25
CA PHE A 109 -13.41 -8.69 17.28
C PHE A 109 -13.55 -9.47 15.96
N PRO A 110 -13.80 -10.80 15.95
CA PRO A 110 -13.95 -11.53 14.68
C PRO A 110 -15.11 -11.02 13.82
N ALA A 111 -16.23 -10.64 14.44
CA ALA A 111 -17.39 -10.09 13.74
C ALA A 111 -17.09 -8.71 13.14
N ILE A 112 -16.41 -7.84 13.91
CA ILE A 112 -16.01 -6.50 13.46
C ILE A 112 -14.99 -6.61 12.32
N LEU A 113 -14.01 -7.51 12.45
CA LEU A 113 -13.01 -7.77 11.43
C LEU A 113 -13.66 -8.29 10.14
N SER A 114 -14.57 -9.26 10.24
CA SER A 114 -15.27 -9.82 9.07
C SER A 114 -16.12 -8.78 8.34
N LEU A 115 -16.82 -7.92 9.09
CA LEU A 115 -17.59 -6.81 8.51
C LEU A 115 -16.67 -5.81 7.81
N GLY A 116 -15.57 -5.42 8.46
CA GLY A 116 -14.58 -4.51 7.90
C GLY A 116 -13.97 -5.04 6.59
N MET A 117 -13.55 -6.32 6.60
CA MET A 117 -13.03 -6.99 5.41
C MET A 117 -14.05 -7.07 4.29
N SER A 118 -15.32 -7.35 4.60
CA SER A 118 -16.40 -7.40 3.59
C SER A 118 -16.63 -6.05 2.91
N ILE A 119 -16.62 -4.96 3.69
CA ILE A 119 -16.78 -3.59 3.17
C ILE A 119 -15.60 -3.23 2.26
N VAL A 120 -14.37 -3.45 2.73
CA VAL A 120 -13.15 -3.13 1.97
C VAL A 120 -13.07 -3.95 0.69
N THR A 121 -13.39 -5.25 0.74
CA THR A 121 -13.45 -6.13 -0.44
C THR A 121 -14.44 -5.60 -1.49
N SER A 122 -15.64 -5.20 -1.05
CA SER A 122 -16.66 -4.65 -1.94
C SER A 122 -16.19 -3.35 -2.61
N LEU A 123 -15.51 -2.48 -1.85
CA LEU A 123 -14.94 -1.24 -2.38
C LEU A 123 -13.82 -1.50 -3.38
N TYR A 124 -12.90 -2.43 -3.10
CA TYR A 124 -11.82 -2.78 -4.02
C TYR A 124 -12.33 -3.37 -5.33
N ILE A 125 -13.27 -4.32 -5.26
CA ILE A 125 -13.85 -4.91 -6.48
C ILE A 125 -14.64 -3.86 -7.25
N GLY A 126 -15.48 -3.08 -6.58
CA GLY A 126 -16.33 -2.08 -7.25
C GLY A 126 -15.52 -0.96 -7.90
N ILE A 127 -14.61 -0.34 -7.16
CA ILE A 127 -13.84 0.80 -7.68
C ILE A 127 -12.73 0.33 -8.63
N GLY A 128 -12.12 -0.82 -8.36
CA GLY A 128 -11.12 -1.42 -9.25
C GLY A 128 -11.71 -1.77 -10.62
N SER A 129 -12.88 -2.42 -10.64
CA SER A 129 -13.57 -2.75 -11.90
C SER A 129 -14.03 -1.49 -12.65
N LEU A 130 -14.68 -0.54 -11.98
CA LEU A 130 -15.10 0.72 -12.61
C LEU A 130 -13.90 1.52 -13.15
N GLY A 131 -12.80 1.58 -12.40
CA GLY A 131 -11.58 2.25 -12.82
C GLY A 131 -10.99 1.64 -14.10
N TYR A 132 -10.91 0.31 -14.16
CA TYR A 132 -10.42 -0.37 -15.36
C TYR A 132 -11.37 -0.20 -16.55
N LEU A 133 -12.70 -0.26 -16.32
CA LEU A 133 -13.68 -0.02 -17.38
C LEU A 133 -13.56 1.38 -18.00
N ARG A 134 -13.21 2.39 -17.19
CA ARG A 134 -13.08 3.77 -17.65
C ARG A 134 -11.76 4.06 -18.36
N PHE A 135 -10.65 3.60 -17.80
CA PHE A 135 -9.31 3.99 -18.26
C PHE A 135 -8.61 2.92 -19.11
N GLY A 136 -9.09 1.67 -19.10
CA GLY A 136 -8.46 0.56 -19.82
C GLY A 136 -6.98 0.38 -19.46
N ASP A 137 -6.16 0.15 -20.48
CA ASP A 137 -4.72 -0.07 -20.36
C ASP A 137 -3.93 1.20 -20.00
N ASP A 138 -4.50 2.39 -20.16
CA ASP A 138 -3.85 3.68 -19.85
C ASP A 138 -3.93 4.04 -18.36
N ILE A 139 -4.51 3.16 -17.53
CA ILE A 139 -4.65 3.40 -16.10
C ILE A 139 -3.28 3.48 -15.40
N LYS A 140 -3.00 4.64 -14.82
CA LYS A 140 -1.80 4.82 -13.97
C LYS A 140 -1.93 4.08 -12.64
N ALA A 141 -0.78 3.83 -11.99
CA ALA A 141 -0.67 3.14 -10.70
C ALA A 141 -1.52 3.73 -9.56
N SER A 142 -1.93 5.00 -9.65
CA SER A 142 -2.93 5.60 -8.77
C SER A 142 -4.04 6.24 -9.60
N VAL A 143 -5.29 5.99 -9.21
CA VAL A 143 -6.48 6.57 -9.86
C VAL A 143 -6.47 8.11 -9.85
N THR A 144 -5.86 8.71 -8.83
CA THR A 144 -5.76 10.17 -8.71
C THR A 144 -4.92 10.80 -9.81
N LEU A 145 -3.96 10.07 -10.38
CA LEU A 145 -3.10 10.55 -11.47
C LEU A 145 -3.81 10.56 -12.84
N ASN A 146 -4.97 9.91 -12.94
CA ASN A 146 -5.80 9.89 -14.14
C ASN A 146 -6.86 11.01 -14.13
N LEU A 147 -7.01 11.74 -13.02
CA LEU A 147 -7.96 12.85 -12.91
C LEU A 147 -7.45 14.12 -13.61
N PRO A 148 -8.32 14.86 -14.30
CA PRO A 148 -7.95 16.11 -14.97
C PRO A 148 -7.58 17.19 -13.94
N ASN A 149 -6.77 18.16 -14.38
CA ASN A 149 -6.24 19.23 -13.51
C ASN A 149 -7.23 20.40 -13.33
N CYS A 150 -8.46 20.09 -12.92
CA CYS A 150 -9.45 21.11 -12.56
C CYS A 150 -9.36 21.44 -11.07
N TRP A 151 -9.81 22.64 -10.67
CA TRP A 151 -9.82 23.08 -9.25
C TRP A 151 -10.46 22.05 -8.30
N LEU A 152 -11.59 21.46 -8.70
CA LEU A 152 -12.30 20.45 -7.93
C LEU A 152 -11.41 19.21 -7.70
N TYR A 153 -10.83 18.65 -8.76
CA TYR A 153 -10.00 17.46 -8.67
C TYR A 153 -8.62 17.75 -8.04
N GLN A 154 -8.08 18.96 -8.18
CA GLN A 154 -6.91 19.40 -7.44
C GLN A 154 -7.19 19.47 -5.93
N SER A 155 -8.36 19.97 -5.54
CA SER A 155 -8.80 19.98 -4.14
C SER A 155 -8.93 18.54 -3.60
N VAL A 156 -9.50 17.63 -4.40
CA VAL A 156 -9.59 16.20 -4.07
C VAL A 156 -8.19 15.58 -3.90
N LYS A 157 -7.26 15.83 -4.82
CA LYS A 157 -5.86 15.37 -4.72
C LYS A 157 -5.21 15.87 -3.43
N LEU A 158 -5.37 17.15 -3.10
CA LEU A 158 -4.81 17.75 -1.88
C LEU A 158 -5.40 17.10 -0.62
N LEU A 159 -6.72 16.92 -0.59
CA LEU A 159 -7.44 16.30 0.52
C LEU A 159 -7.00 14.85 0.74
N TYR A 160 -6.80 14.11 -0.36
CA TYR A 160 -6.31 12.75 -0.35
C TYR A 160 -4.86 12.67 0.17
N ILE A 161 -3.99 13.62 -0.22
CA ILE A 161 -2.61 13.71 0.28
C ILE A 161 -2.59 13.98 1.79
N ILE A 162 -3.40 14.93 2.27
CA ILE A 162 -3.52 15.21 3.71
C ILE A 162 -3.96 13.95 4.46
N GLY A 163 -4.91 13.20 3.90
CA GLY A 163 -5.36 11.95 4.50
C GLY A 163 -4.27 10.87 4.55
N ILE A 164 -3.49 10.71 3.49
CA ILE A 164 -2.33 9.81 3.46
C ILE A 164 -1.30 10.21 4.52
N LEU A 165 -1.02 11.51 4.68
CA LEU A 165 -0.08 11.98 5.70
C LEU A 165 -0.55 11.62 7.11
N CYS A 166 -1.83 11.89 7.43
CA CYS A 166 -2.39 11.52 8.74
C CYS A 166 -2.36 10.01 9.01
N THR A 167 -2.63 9.18 7.98
CA THR A 167 -2.63 7.72 8.11
C THR A 167 -1.21 7.14 8.19
N TYR A 168 -0.22 7.75 7.53
CA TYR A 168 1.19 7.38 7.64
C TYR A 168 1.67 7.38 9.09
N ALA A 169 1.31 8.40 9.87
CA ALA A 169 1.70 8.50 11.27
C ALA A 169 1.08 7.38 12.14
N LEU A 170 -0.14 6.92 11.83
CA LEU A 170 -0.75 5.76 12.49
C LEU A 170 -0.10 4.44 12.06
N GLN A 171 0.19 4.26 10.77
CA GLN A 171 0.84 3.04 10.30
C GLN A 171 2.26 2.91 10.86
N PHE A 172 2.96 4.03 11.02
CA PHE A 172 4.26 4.09 11.68
C PHE A 172 4.23 3.66 13.15
N TYR A 173 3.10 3.83 13.84
CA TYR A 173 2.99 3.51 15.26
C TYR A 173 3.29 2.04 15.57
N VAL A 174 2.83 1.11 14.74
CA VAL A 174 3.00 -0.33 14.97
C VAL A 174 4.47 -0.76 15.01
N PRO A 175 5.30 -0.52 13.96
CA PRO A 175 6.71 -0.88 14.02
C PRO A 175 7.45 -0.13 15.13
N ALA A 176 7.05 1.11 15.44
CA ALA A 176 7.61 1.88 16.54
C ALA A 176 7.31 1.25 17.92
N GLU A 177 6.08 0.77 18.16
CA GLU A 177 5.69 0.09 19.41
C GLU A 177 6.42 -1.24 19.60
N ILE A 178 6.84 -1.90 18.51
CA ILE A 178 7.58 -3.17 18.57
C ILE A 178 9.09 -2.92 18.76
N ILE A 179 9.69 -2.05 17.93
CA ILE A 179 11.16 -1.92 17.82
C ILE A 179 11.73 -1.05 18.94
N ILE A 180 11.05 0.04 19.32
CA ILE A 180 11.59 1.04 20.24
C ILE A 180 11.72 0.50 21.67
N PRO A 181 10.72 -0.19 22.26
CA PRO A 181 10.88 -0.79 23.58
C PRO A 181 11.99 -1.84 23.61
N PHE A 182 12.09 -2.65 22.57
CA PHE A 182 13.16 -3.64 22.45
C PHE A 182 14.54 -2.97 22.45
N ALA A 183 14.76 -1.97 21.60
CA ALA A 183 16.04 -1.26 21.51
C ALA A 183 16.37 -0.45 22.78
N THR A 184 15.39 0.23 23.38
CA THR A 184 15.59 1.04 24.59
C THR A 184 15.84 0.19 25.84
N SER A 185 15.37 -1.06 25.88
CA SER A 185 15.65 -2.00 26.98
C SER A 185 17.12 -2.43 27.07
N GLN A 186 17.86 -2.36 25.97
CA GLN A 186 19.27 -2.78 25.89
C GLN A 186 20.26 -1.66 26.27
N VAL A 187 19.79 -0.42 26.44
CA VAL A 187 20.64 0.75 26.72
C VAL A 187 20.33 1.41 28.06
N ALA A 188 21.31 2.12 28.61
CA ALA A 188 21.12 2.91 29.83
C ALA A 188 20.02 3.98 29.63
N LYS A 189 19.22 4.26 30.67
CA LYS A 189 18.11 5.22 30.65
C LYS A 189 18.47 6.60 30.06
N ARG A 190 19.71 7.05 30.22
CA ARG A 190 20.22 8.31 29.64
C ARG A 190 20.18 8.36 28.10
N TRP A 191 20.32 7.21 27.45
CA TRP A 191 20.34 7.08 25.99
C TRP A 191 19.00 6.66 25.39
N ALA A 192 17.98 6.36 26.21
CA ALA A 192 16.70 5.87 25.73
C ALA A 192 15.95 6.91 24.85
N LEU A 193 15.94 8.19 25.26
CA LEU A 193 15.30 9.27 24.50
C LEU A 193 15.99 9.57 23.15
N PRO A 194 17.33 9.77 23.09
CA PRO A 194 18.00 10.00 21.80
C PRO A 194 17.93 8.76 20.90
N LEU A 195 17.93 7.54 21.45
CA LEU A 195 17.78 6.32 20.67
C LEU A 195 16.38 6.20 20.06
N ASP A 196 15.32 6.48 20.81
CA ASP A 196 13.94 6.53 20.30
C ASP A 196 13.83 7.49 19.10
N PHE A 197 14.30 8.73 19.27
CA PHE A 197 14.30 9.71 18.18
C PHE A 197 15.10 9.24 16.96
N SER A 198 16.29 8.69 17.19
CA SER A 198 17.17 8.21 16.11
C SER A 198 16.54 7.07 15.33
N ILE A 199 15.90 6.12 16.00
CA ILE A 199 15.19 5.00 15.37
C ILE A 199 14.04 5.52 14.51
N ARG A 200 13.27 6.49 15.01
CA ARG A 200 12.16 7.08 14.25
C ARG A 200 12.63 7.76 12.98
N VAL A 201 13.66 8.60 13.08
CA VAL A 201 14.27 9.28 11.92
C VAL A 201 14.83 8.25 10.94
N ALA A 202 15.53 7.23 11.43
CA ALA A 202 16.10 6.18 10.58
C ALA A 202 15.04 5.44 9.76
N MET A 203 13.89 5.08 10.36
CA MET A 203 12.79 4.44 9.65
C MET A 203 12.16 5.35 8.60
N VAL A 204 11.92 6.63 8.91
CA VAL A 204 11.39 7.59 7.93
C VAL A 204 12.37 7.77 6.77
N CYS A 205 13.66 7.94 7.06
CA CYS A 205 14.73 8.03 6.05
C CYS A 205 14.81 6.76 5.18
N LEU A 206 14.65 5.57 5.76
CA LEU A 206 14.61 4.32 5.03
C LEU A 206 13.44 4.30 4.03
N THR A 207 12.23 4.63 4.48
CA THR A 207 11.05 4.69 3.59
C THR A 207 11.19 5.75 2.50
N GLY A 208 11.75 6.92 2.83
CA GLY A 208 12.03 7.98 1.86
C GLY A 208 13.08 7.60 0.83
N THR A 209 14.14 6.89 1.25
CA THR A 209 15.18 6.41 0.34
C THR A 209 14.63 5.39 -0.64
N LEU A 210 13.80 4.45 -0.16
CA LEU A 210 13.12 3.47 -1.02
C LEU A 210 12.20 4.17 -2.05
N ALA A 211 11.46 5.20 -1.64
CA ALA A 211 10.62 5.98 -2.54
C ALA A 211 11.43 6.73 -3.62
N ILE A 212 12.62 7.24 -3.29
CA ILE A 212 13.52 7.91 -4.24
C ILE A 212 14.15 6.91 -5.22
N LEU A 213 14.50 5.71 -4.74
CA LEU A 213 15.12 4.66 -5.55
C LEU A 213 14.15 4.02 -6.53
N ILE A 214 12.90 3.78 -6.11
CA ILE A 214 11.90 3.07 -6.92
C ILE A 214 10.62 3.94 -7.02
N PRO A 215 10.55 4.88 -8.00
CA PRO A 215 9.38 5.72 -8.21
C PRO A 215 8.24 5.00 -8.97
N ARG A 216 8.07 3.69 -8.73
CA ARG A 216 7.08 2.81 -9.35
C ARG A 216 6.22 2.16 -8.28
N LEU A 217 5.15 2.86 -7.90
CA LEU A 217 4.26 2.49 -6.81
C LEU A 217 3.63 1.10 -7.01
N ASP A 218 3.25 0.77 -8.25
CA ASP A 218 2.73 -0.53 -8.67
C ASP A 218 3.71 -1.68 -8.35
N LEU A 219 4.98 -1.52 -8.72
CA LEU A 219 6.01 -2.53 -8.49
C LEU A 219 6.36 -2.67 -7.01
N VAL A 220 6.43 -1.56 -6.27
CA VAL A 220 6.72 -1.58 -4.83
C VAL A 220 5.60 -2.29 -4.06
N ILE A 221 4.35 -1.96 -4.35
CA ILE A 221 3.19 -2.61 -3.72
C ILE A 221 3.21 -4.11 -4.01
N SER A 222 3.42 -4.48 -5.27
CA SER A 222 3.46 -5.89 -5.66
C SER A 222 4.62 -6.65 -5.01
N LEU A 223 5.81 -6.05 -4.94
CA LEU A 223 6.98 -6.65 -4.31
C LEU A 223 6.78 -6.85 -2.81
N VAL A 224 6.32 -5.82 -2.10
CA VAL A 224 6.04 -5.89 -0.65
C VAL A 224 4.94 -6.93 -0.36
N GLY A 225 3.89 -6.97 -1.17
CA GLY A 225 2.84 -7.98 -1.03
C GLY A 225 3.31 -9.41 -1.30
N SER A 226 4.11 -9.60 -2.34
CA SER A 226 4.66 -10.91 -2.68
C SER A 226 5.66 -11.40 -1.63
N VAL A 227 6.51 -10.51 -1.11
CA VAL A 227 7.54 -10.89 -0.13
C VAL A 227 6.98 -10.95 1.29
N SER A 228 6.64 -9.79 1.87
CA SER A 228 6.30 -9.72 3.29
C SER A 228 4.90 -10.20 3.60
N SER A 229 3.91 -9.79 2.81
CA SER A 229 2.51 -10.13 3.10
C SER A 229 2.21 -11.60 2.82
N SER A 230 2.77 -12.19 1.75
CA SER A 230 2.61 -13.63 1.51
C SER A 230 3.26 -14.46 2.62
N ALA A 231 4.41 -14.03 3.14
CA ALA A 231 5.03 -14.68 4.28
C ALA A 231 4.17 -14.59 5.55
N LEU A 232 3.72 -13.39 5.91
CA LEU A 232 2.97 -13.13 7.15
C LEU A 232 1.51 -13.61 7.11
N ALA A 233 0.86 -13.59 5.95
CA ALA A 233 -0.55 -13.93 5.80
C ALA A 233 -0.81 -15.37 5.38
N LEU A 234 0.04 -15.94 4.52
CA LEU A 234 -0.23 -17.24 3.90
C LEU A 234 0.75 -18.34 4.33
N ILE A 235 2.00 -18.00 4.66
CA ILE A 235 3.02 -19.01 5.01
C ILE A 235 3.06 -19.23 6.53
N ILE A 236 3.26 -18.17 7.31
CA ILE A 236 3.50 -18.28 8.76
C ILE A 236 2.27 -18.80 9.53
N PRO A 237 1.04 -18.28 9.36
CA PRO A 237 -0.09 -18.71 10.18
C PRO A 237 -0.43 -20.20 10.01
N PRO A 238 -0.52 -20.76 8.78
CA PRO A 238 -0.77 -22.19 8.61
C PRO A 238 0.36 -23.07 9.16
N LEU A 239 1.62 -22.64 9.04
CA LEU A 239 2.75 -23.37 9.64
C LEU A 239 2.68 -23.35 11.18
N LEU A 240 2.26 -22.24 11.78
CA LEU A 240 2.06 -22.14 13.23
C LEU A 240 0.88 -23.01 13.70
N GLU A 241 -0.22 -23.05 12.96
CA GLU A 241 -1.36 -23.93 13.25
C GLU A 241 -0.94 -25.40 13.19
N ILE A 242 -0.24 -25.80 12.11
CA ILE A 242 0.28 -27.17 11.98
C ILE A 242 1.22 -27.49 13.13
N THR A 243 2.25 -26.67 13.37
CA THR A 243 3.28 -26.99 14.39
C THR A 243 2.74 -27.01 15.81
N THR A 244 1.75 -26.18 16.13
CA THR A 244 1.18 -26.07 17.48
C THR A 244 0.16 -27.18 17.76
N TYR A 245 -0.74 -27.46 16.81
CA TYR A 245 -1.87 -28.38 17.03
C TYR A 245 -1.62 -29.80 16.53
N TYR A 246 -0.49 -30.09 15.87
CA TYR A 246 -0.19 -31.44 15.37
C TYR A 246 -0.17 -32.49 16.48
N SER A 247 0.33 -32.15 17.66
CA SER A 247 0.35 -33.05 18.82
C SER A 247 -1.03 -33.37 19.39
N GLU A 248 -2.05 -32.57 19.09
CA GLU A 248 -3.42 -32.74 19.60
C GLU A 248 -4.30 -33.63 18.70
N GLY A 249 -3.74 -34.17 17.61
CA GLY A 249 -4.46 -35.09 16.72
C GLY A 249 -5.33 -34.37 15.69
N MET A 250 -4.74 -33.42 14.93
CA MET A 250 -5.44 -32.68 13.88
C MET A 250 -6.02 -33.58 12.79
N SER A 251 -7.16 -33.15 12.24
CA SER A 251 -7.75 -33.80 11.09
C SER A 251 -6.81 -33.66 9.86
N PRO A 252 -6.65 -34.72 9.04
CA PRO A 252 -5.83 -34.66 7.84
C PRO A 252 -6.35 -33.62 6.83
N LEU A 253 -7.64 -33.27 6.88
CA LEU A 253 -8.23 -32.21 6.07
C LEU A 253 -7.70 -30.82 6.45
N THR A 254 -7.58 -30.54 7.75
CA THR A 254 -7.02 -29.27 8.25
C THR A 254 -5.56 -29.13 7.80
N ILE A 255 -4.77 -30.19 7.96
CA ILE A 255 -3.36 -30.21 7.52
C ILE A 255 -3.24 -30.01 6.01
N ALA A 256 -4.09 -30.67 5.21
CA ALA A 256 -4.08 -30.49 3.76
C ALA A 256 -4.47 -29.07 3.34
N LYS A 257 -5.48 -28.48 3.99
CA LYS A 257 -5.91 -27.08 3.76
C LYS A 257 -4.78 -26.10 4.11
N ASP A 258 -4.14 -26.26 5.27
CA ASP A 258 -3.05 -25.39 5.72
C ASP A 258 -1.79 -25.52 4.84
N ALA A 259 -1.43 -26.75 4.46
CA ALA A 259 -0.35 -27.00 3.53
C ALA A 259 -0.62 -26.37 2.16
N LEU A 260 -1.85 -26.47 1.65
CA LEU A 260 -2.24 -25.85 0.38
C LEU A 260 -2.11 -24.33 0.42
N ILE A 261 -2.61 -23.69 1.49
CA ILE A 261 -2.49 -22.23 1.68
C ILE A 261 -1.01 -21.82 1.72
N SER A 262 -0.19 -22.55 2.46
CA SER A 262 1.25 -22.27 2.58
C SER A 262 2.00 -22.44 1.26
N ILE A 263 1.67 -23.48 0.48
CA ILE A 263 2.24 -23.71 -0.85
C ILE A 263 1.84 -22.59 -1.82
N LEU A 264 0.58 -22.16 -1.82
CA LEU A 264 0.12 -21.03 -2.63
C LEU A 264 0.85 -19.74 -2.24
N GLY A 265 1.03 -19.49 -0.94
CA GLY A 265 1.81 -18.38 -0.42
C GLY A 265 3.26 -18.41 -0.89
N LEU A 266 3.90 -19.59 -0.85
CA LEU A 266 5.29 -19.77 -1.30
C LEU A 266 5.43 -19.58 -2.82
N MET A 267 4.49 -20.11 -3.61
CA MET A 267 4.46 -19.91 -5.06
C MET A 267 4.31 -18.42 -5.39
N GLY A 268 3.35 -17.74 -4.74
CA GLY A 268 3.14 -16.31 -4.87
C GLY A 268 4.36 -15.49 -4.48
N PHE A 269 5.05 -15.88 -3.40
CA PHE A 269 6.31 -15.28 -2.97
C PHE A 269 7.38 -15.39 -4.04
N VAL A 270 7.65 -16.60 -4.55
CA VAL A 270 8.73 -16.83 -5.52
C VAL A 270 8.41 -16.15 -6.85
N VAL A 271 7.23 -16.41 -7.40
CA VAL A 271 6.85 -15.92 -8.74
C VAL A 271 6.61 -14.41 -8.71
N GLY A 272 5.94 -13.88 -7.68
CA GLY A 272 5.69 -12.45 -7.53
C GLY A 272 6.97 -11.64 -7.33
N THR A 273 7.88 -12.13 -6.48
CA THR A 273 9.20 -11.49 -6.29
C THR A 273 10.03 -11.50 -7.57
N TYR A 274 10.07 -12.65 -8.26
CA TYR A 274 10.78 -12.76 -9.53
C TYR A 274 10.24 -11.77 -10.57
N GLN A 275 8.92 -11.72 -10.74
CA GLN A 275 8.29 -10.83 -11.73
C GLN A 275 8.52 -9.36 -11.39
N ALA A 276 8.34 -8.97 -10.11
CA ALA A 276 8.54 -7.59 -9.68
C ALA A 276 10.00 -7.13 -9.83
N LEU A 277 10.97 -8.00 -9.50
CA LEU A 277 12.40 -7.70 -9.69
C LEU A 277 12.78 -7.64 -11.17
N ASN A 278 12.26 -8.56 -11.98
CA ASN A 278 12.52 -8.57 -13.42
C ASN A 278 12.03 -7.28 -14.09
N GLU A 279 10.81 -6.83 -13.75
CA GLU A 279 10.27 -5.56 -14.26
C GLU A 279 11.00 -4.34 -13.73
N LEU A 280 11.48 -4.38 -12.48
CA LEU A 280 12.30 -3.32 -11.91
C LEU A 280 13.63 -3.17 -12.66
N ILE A 281 14.30 -4.29 -12.99
CA ILE A 281 15.57 -4.30 -13.72
C ILE A 281 15.37 -3.85 -15.16
N LEU A 282 14.34 -4.36 -15.85
CA LEU A 282 14.01 -3.92 -17.21
C LEU A 282 13.68 -2.42 -17.27
N SER A 283 12.96 -1.89 -16.28
CA SER A 283 12.64 -0.46 -16.20
C SER A 283 13.88 0.41 -15.93
N GLY A 284 14.94 -0.17 -15.37
CA GLY A 284 16.20 0.52 -15.07
C GLY A 284 17.22 0.54 -16.23
N GLN A 285 16.97 -0.20 -17.33
CA GLN A 285 17.82 -0.10 -18.51
C GLN A 285 17.44 1.15 -19.31
N PRO A 286 18.36 2.10 -19.55
CA PRO A 286 18.13 3.11 -20.57
C PRO A 286 17.95 2.38 -21.90
N LEU A 287 16.92 2.76 -22.66
CA LEU A 287 16.74 2.34 -24.05
C LEU A 287 18.12 2.30 -24.72
N PRO A 288 18.55 1.18 -25.34
CA PRO A 288 19.72 1.26 -26.21
C PRO A 288 19.37 2.31 -27.25
N PHE A 289 20.18 3.36 -27.34
CA PHE A 289 20.12 4.34 -28.41
C PHE A 289 20.05 3.56 -29.72
N SER A 290 18.85 3.47 -30.31
CA SER A 290 18.70 3.05 -31.68
C SER A 290 19.19 4.23 -32.53
N ASN A 291 20.51 4.29 -32.71
CA ASN A 291 21.11 4.93 -33.86
C ASN A 291 20.59 4.21 -35.10
N SER A 292 19.52 4.73 -35.69
CA SER A 292 19.10 4.37 -37.05
C SER A 292 18.36 5.56 -37.66
N THR A 293 19.17 6.42 -38.29
CA THR A 293 18.94 7.01 -39.61
C THR A 293 17.60 7.72 -39.87
N ILE A 294 17.70 9.06 -39.95
CA ILE A 294 17.28 9.87 -41.10
C ILE A 294 16.71 9.03 -42.23
N PHE A 295 15.46 9.26 -42.64
CA PHE A 295 15.06 9.48 -44.04
C PHE A 295 13.58 9.92 -44.10
N ILE A 296 13.43 11.20 -44.49
CA ILE A 296 12.32 11.89 -45.19
C ILE A 296 10.91 11.80 -44.57
#